data_AF-A0A7V8AJT6-F1
#
_entry.id   AF-A0A7V8AJT6-F1
#
_cell.length_a   1.000
_cell.length_b   1.000
_cell.length_c   1.000
_cell.angle_alpha   90.00
_cell.angle_beta   90.00
_cell.angle_gamma   90.00
#
_symmetry.space_group_name_H-M   'P 1'
#
loop_
_entity.id
_entity.type
_entity.pdbx_description
1 polymer ?
#
loop_
_entity_poly.entity_id
_entity_poly.type
_entity_poly.pdbx_seq_one_letter_code
_entity_poly.pdbx_strand_id
1 'polypeptide(L)'
;MMVAEKSILTTCGYCAVGCQLVVETRHDQVIRVTPDPAGSPNHGHACVKGHFGHGFTHHPERLTTPLLRTPSGAFREASWAEALEFTARRLHETRDRYGPGAVGVVSSARCTNEENFLLQKFARVVLGTNNVDNCARVCHSPSAFALGEALGTGATTSSLDDVERSRLLMIVGANPTEAHPVLGARIRQG
;
A
#
# COMPACT_ATOMS: atom_id res chain seq x y z
N MET A 1 -0.04 13.48 -31.45
CA MET A 1 -0.81 13.09 -30.26
C MET A 1 -0.63 11.60 -30.06
N MET A 2 -0.12 11.13 -28.91
CA MET A 2 -0.02 9.69 -28.64
C MET A 2 -1.43 9.15 -28.36
N VAL A 3 -1.86 8.12 -29.09
CA VAL A 3 -3.16 7.47 -28.91
C VAL A 3 -2.98 6.28 -27.97
N ALA A 4 -3.86 6.14 -26.98
CA ALA A 4 -3.84 5.01 -26.04
C ALA A 4 -4.28 3.70 -26.73
N GLU A 5 -3.61 2.59 -26.38
CA GLU A 5 -4.03 1.24 -26.77
C GLU A 5 -4.99 0.63 -25.75
N LYS A 6 -4.78 0.95 -24.47
CA LYS A 6 -5.61 0.51 -23.36
C LYS A 6 -5.92 1.69 -22.45
N SER A 7 -7.12 1.66 -21.89
CA SER A 7 -7.57 2.57 -20.84
C SER A 7 -8.16 1.73 -19.72
N ILE A 8 -7.58 1.83 -18.52
CA ILE A 8 -7.84 0.91 -17.42
C ILE A 8 -8.17 1.72 -16.17
N LEU A 9 -9.32 1.42 -15.56
CA LEU A 9 -9.68 1.97 -14.25
C LEU A 9 -8.88 1.26 -13.14
N THR A 10 -8.29 2.03 -12.24
CA THR A 10 -7.54 1.52 -11.09
C THR A 10 -7.61 2.51 -9.92
N THR A 11 -7.12 2.10 -8.77
CA THR A 11 -7.04 2.94 -7.56
C THR A 11 -5.62 3.47 -7.37
N CYS A 12 -5.52 4.73 -6.97
CA CYS A 12 -4.26 5.38 -6.62
C CYS A 12 -3.55 4.67 -5.46
N GLY A 13 -2.35 4.15 -5.70
CA GLY A 13 -1.57 3.42 -4.69
C GLY A 13 -0.85 4.29 -3.65
N TYR A 14 -1.25 5.56 -3.44
CA TYR A 14 -0.55 6.51 -2.55
C TYR A 14 -1.18 6.65 -1.15
N CYS A 15 -2.02 7.66 -0.94
CA CYS A 15 -2.65 7.92 0.35
C CYS A 15 -3.97 7.16 0.49
N ALA A 16 -4.51 7.10 1.71
CA ALA A 16 -5.71 6.34 2.03
C ALA A 16 -7.02 6.90 1.42
N VAL A 17 -6.99 8.04 0.72
CA VAL A 17 -8.20 8.54 0.03
C VAL A 17 -8.70 7.51 -0.98
N GLY A 18 -7.81 6.78 -1.68
CA GLY A 18 -8.24 5.76 -2.64
C GLY A 18 -8.84 6.34 -3.93
N CYS A 19 -8.26 7.44 -4.45
CA CYS A 19 -8.73 8.09 -5.67
C CYS A 19 -8.80 7.09 -6.84
N GLN A 20 -9.90 7.09 -7.58
CA GLN A 20 -10.09 6.31 -8.79
C GLN A 20 -9.46 7.04 -9.99
N LEU A 21 -8.62 6.32 -10.72
CA LEU A 21 -7.78 6.81 -11.81
C LEU A 21 -7.98 5.95 -13.05
N VAL A 22 -8.08 6.61 -14.20
CA VAL A 22 -8.00 5.99 -15.52
C VAL A 22 -6.55 6.11 -15.99
N VAL A 23 -5.91 4.96 -16.16
CA VAL A 23 -4.53 4.85 -16.65
C VAL A 23 -4.57 4.43 -18.11
N GLU A 24 -4.00 5.28 -18.96
CA GLU A 24 -3.86 5.02 -20.38
C GLU A 24 -2.45 4.56 -20.71
N THR A 25 -2.36 3.45 -21.43
CA THR A 25 -1.08 2.84 -21.81
C THR A 25 -0.93 2.65 -23.30
N ARG A 26 0.32 2.63 -23.76
CA ARG A 26 0.73 2.29 -25.11
C ARG A 26 2.11 1.63 -25.07
N HIS A 27 2.30 0.51 -25.76
CA HIS A 27 3.56 -0.24 -25.75
C HIS A 27 4.10 -0.49 -24.31
N ASP A 28 3.22 -0.90 -23.39
CA ASP A 28 3.51 -1.13 -21.97
C ASP A 28 4.09 0.08 -21.20
N GLN A 29 3.90 1.29 -21.73
CA GLN A 29 4.23 2.54 -21.07
C GLN A 29 2.97 3.30 -20.67
N VAL A 30 2.97 3.88 -19.48
CA VAL A 30 1.92 4.82 -19.05
C VAL A 30 2.12 6.14 -19.78
N ILE A 31 1.16 6.53 -20.61
CA ILE A 31 1.22 7.79 -21.36
C ILE A 31 0.38 8.90 -20.73
N ARG A 32 -0.65 8.54 -19.95
CA ARG A 32 -1.51 9.49 -19.26
C ARG A 32 -2.23 8.85 -18.08
N VAL A 33 -2.40 9.62 -17.00
CA VAL A 33 -3.25 9.27 -15.87
C VAL A 33 -4.22 10.42 -15.58
N THR A 34 -5.50 10.12 -15.64
CA THR A 34 -6.58 11.08 -15.35
C THR A 34 -7.49 10.53 -14.26
N PRO A 35 -8.03 11.35 -13.36
CA PRO A 35 -9.05 10.90 -12.42
C PRO A 35 -10.32 10.48 -13.16
N ASP A 36 -11.00 9.46 -12.64
CA ASP A 36 -12.33 9.09 -13.12
C ASP A 36 -13.36 10.13 -12.66
N PRO A 37 -14.08 10.83 -13.58
CA PRO A 37 -15.12 11.78 -13.22
C PRO A 37 -16.27 11.16 -12.43
N ALA A 38 -16.58 9.88 -12.67
CA ALA A 38 -17.63 9.16 -11.96
C ALA A 38 -17.16 8.51 -10.66
N GLY A 39 -15.85 8.53 -10.39
CA GLY A 39 -15.24 7.81 -9.29
C GLY A 39 -15.47 8.49 -7.93
N SER A 40 -16.22 7.84 -7.04
CA SER A 40 -16.06 8.05 -5.60
C SER A 40 -14.80 7.28 -5.17
N PRO A 41 -13.81 7.94 -4.53
CA PRO A 41 -13.98 9.02 -3.54
C PRO A 41 -13.56 10.43 -3.98
N ASN A 42 -13.16 10.61 -5.23
CA ASN A 42 -12.44 11.82 -5.68
C ASN A 42 -13.17 12.68 -6.71
N HIS A 43 -14.33 12.25 -7.24
CA HIS A 43 -15.21 13.01 -8.14
C HIS A 43 -14.46 13.73 -9.27
N GLY A 44 -13.58 13.02 -9.97
CA GLY A 44 -12.79 13.62 -11.05
C GLY A 44 -11.60 14.49 -10.61
N HIS A 45 -11.18 14.45 -9.35
CA HIS A 45 -10.01 15.17 -8.84
C HIS A 45 -8.84 14.23 -8.52
N ALA A 46 -7.60 14.63 -8.77
CA ALA A 46 -6.42 13.94 -8.26
C ALA A 46 -5.31 14.93 -7.88
N CYS A 47 -4.46 14.54 -6.93
CA CYS A 47 -3.29 15.33 -6.57
C CYS A 47 -2.10 15.06 -7.50
N VAL A 48 -1.02 15.83 -7.35
CA VAL A 48 0.24 15.67 -8.12
C VAL A 48 0.76 14.23 -8.14
N LYS A 49 0.66 13.51 -7.01
CA LYS A 49 1.11 12.11 -6.90
C LYS A 49 0.23 11.17 -7.74
N GLY A 50 -1.08 11.39 -7.76
CA GLY A 50 -2.00 10.57 -8.55
C GLY A 50 -1.84 10.77 -10.06
N HIS A 51 -1.58 12.01 -10.48
CA HIS A 51 -1.37 12.33 -11.89
C HIS A 51 0.00 11.90 -12.43
N PHE A 52 1.07 12.09 -11.66
CA PHE A 52 2.44 12.04 -12.18
C PHE A 52 3.36 11.09 -11.42
N GLY A 53 2.93 10.60 -10.26
CA GLY A 53 3.72 9.73 -9.38
C GLY A 53 3.75 8.27 -9.85
N HIS A 54 4.04 8.01 -11.12
CA HIS A 54 4.13 6.64 -11.63
C HIS A 54 5.48 6.32 -12.29
N GLY A 55 6.38 7.30 -12.43
CA GLY A 55 7.67 7.09 -13.10
C GLY A 55 8.58 6.03 -12.44
N PHE A 56 8.38 5.72 -11.16
CA PHE A 56 9.14 4.69 -10.46
C PHE A 56 8.95 3.27 -11.04
N THR A 57 7.88 3.02 -11.80
CA THR A 57 7.62 1.71 -12.41
C THR A 57 8.63 1.36 -13.51
N HIS A 58 9.23 2.38 -14.15
CA HIS A 58 10.22 2.25 -15.22
C HIS A 58 11.57 2.89 -14.87
N HIS A 59 11.82 3.20 -13.59
CA HIS A 59 13.10 3.77 -13.17
C HIS A 59 14.23 2.77 -13.44
N PRO A 60 15.38 3.20 -13.99
CA PRO A 60 16.48 2.30 -14.36
C PRO A 60 17.08 1.54 -13.16
N GLU A 61 16.94 2.06 -11.94
CA GLU A 61 17.41 1.37 -10.72
C GLU A 61 16.39 0.36 -10.15
N ARG A 62 15.23 0.17 -10.79
CA ARG A 62 14.24 -0.80 -10.33
C ARG A 62 14.83 -2.20 -10.47
N LEU A 63 14.90 -2.92 -9.35
CA LEU A 63 15.37 -4.31 -9.34
C LEU A 63 14.43 -5.21 -10.15
N THR A 64 15.02 -6.01 -11.03
CA THR A 64 14.32 -6.96 -11.91
C THR A 64 14.70 -8.42 -11.64
N THR A 65 15.75 -8.65 -10.85
CA THR A 65 16.30 -9.97 -10.50
C THR A 65 16.43 -10.11 -8.98
N PRO A 66 16.20 -11.31 -8.42
CA PRO A 66 16.52 -11.59 -7.03
C PRO A 66 18.02 -11.37 -6.74
N LEU A 67 18.31 -10.85 -5.55
CA LEU A 67 19.68 -10.64 -5.07
C LEU A 67 19.94 -11.44 -3.79
N LEU A 68 21.04 -12.19 -3.76
CA LEU A 68 21.51 -12.90 -2.57
C LEU A 68 22.79 -12.26 -2.03
N ARG A 69 22.89 -12.19 -0.70
CA ARG A 69 24.07 -11.65 -0.01
C ARG A 69 25.17 -12.70 0.08
N THR A 70 26.40 -12.32 -0.26
CA THR A 70 27.60 -13.16 -0.18
C THR A 70 28.22 -13.12 1.22
N PRO A 71 29.14 -14.05 1.56
CA PRO A 71 29.90 -13.98 2.82
C PRO A 71 30.72 -12.70 2.99
N SER A 72 31.11 -12.04 1.89
CA SER A 72 31.80 -10.74 1.92
C SER A 72 30.86 -9.56 2.20
N GLY A 73 29.54 -9.79 2.24
CA GLY A 73 28.53 -8.76 2.45
C GLY A 73 28.07 -8.03 1.18
N ALA A 74 28.58 -8.38 0.01
CA ALA A 74 28.11 -7.88 -1.28
C ALA A 74 26.82 -8.60 -1.71
N PHE A 75 26.09 -8.01 -2.67
CA PHE A 75 24.97 -8.68 -3.34
C PHE A 75 25.40 -9.24 -4.68
N ARG A 76 24.84 -10.39 -5.03
CA ARG A 76 24.91 -10.96 -6.39
C ARG A 76 23.52 -11.31 -6.88
N GLU A 77 23.34 -11.29 -8.19
CA GLU A 77 22.11 -11.80 -8.81
C GLU A 77 21.96 -13.31 -8.57
N ALA A 78 20.70 -13.75 -8.52
CA ALA A 78 20.30 -15.13 -8.36
C ALA A 78 19.05 -15.43 -9.19
N SER A 79 18.88 -16.70 -9.57
CA SER A 79 17.61 -17.13 -10.15
C SER A 79 16.50 -17.16 -9.09
N TRP A 80 15.24 -17.10 -9.53
CA TRP A 80 14.10 -17.29 -8.62
C TRP A 80 14.15 -18.63 -7.87
N ALA A 81 14.51 -19.72 -8.57
CA ALA A 81 14.61 -21.04 -7.95
C ALA A 81 15.66 -21.07 -6.83
N GLU A 82 16.85 -20.52 -7.10
CA GLU A 82 17.92 -20.43 -6.11
C GLU A 82 17.55 -19.56 -4.91
N ALA A 83 16.98 -18.37 -5.16
CA ALA A 83 16.60 -17.43 -4.11
C ALA A 83 15.52 -18.01 -3.19
N LEU A 84 14.51 -18.68 -3.77
CA LEU A 84 13.44 -19.33 -3.02
C LEU A 84 13.96 -20.52 -2.22
N GLU A 85 14.77 -21.40 -2.81
CA GLU A 85 15.37 -22.56 -2.13
C GLU A 85 16.23 -22.12 -0.94
N PHE A 86 17.11 -21.14 -1.17
CA PHE A 86 17.95 -20.57 -0.12
C PHE A 86 17.12 -20.00 1.03
N THR A 87 16.09 -19.20 0.70
CA THR A 87 15.23 -18.54 1.69
C THR A 87 14.42 -19.58 2.49
N ALA A 88 13.79 -20.53 1.81
CA ALA A 88 13.01 -21.59 2.44
C ALA A 88 13.86 -22.43 3.41
N ARG A 89 15.05 -22.85 2.97
CA ARG A 89 15.99 -23.59 3.80
C ARG A 89 16.39 -22.80 5.05
N ARG A 90 16.75 -21.52 4.89
CA ARG A 90 17.15 -20.67 6.03
C ARG A 90 16.01 -20.41 7.02
N LEU A 91 14.78 -20.24 6.53
CA LEU A 91 13.59 -20.10 7.36
C LEU A 91 13.32 -21.40 8.16
N HIS A 92 13.37 -22.55 7.51
CA HIS A 92 13.20 -23.85 8.15
C HIS A 92 14.28 -24.12 9.21
N GLU A 93 15.56 -23.98 8.85
CA GLU A 93 16.68 -24.17 9.79
C GLU A 93 16.55 -23.26 11.02
N THR A 94 16.10 -22.01 10.85
CA THR A 94 15.93 -21.07 11.96
C THR A 94 14.74 -21.45 12.84
N ARG A 95 13.59 -21.78 12.22
CA ARG A 95 12.39 -22.25 12.92
C ARG A 95 12.66 -23.54 13.69
N ASP A 96 13.31 -24.52 13.08
CA ASP A 96 13.51 -25.84 13.67
C ASP A 96 14.53 -25.78 14.82
N ARG A 97 15.51 -24.86 14.74
CA ARG A 97 16.52 -24.68 15.79
C ARG A 97 16.04 -23.82 16.96
N TYR A 98 15.27 -22.76 16.71
CA TYR A 98 14.93 -21.74 17.72
C TYR A 98 13.42 -21.62 18.00
N GLY A 99 12.60 -22.46 17.37
CA GLY A 99 11.14 -22.43 17.46
C GLY A 99 10.49 -21.41 16.52
N PRO A 100 9.15 -21.48 16.35
CA PRO A 100 8.41 -20.60 15.45
C PRO A 100 8.44 -19.12 15.88
N GLY A 101 8.68 -18.83 17.16
CA GLY A 101 8.84 -17.46 17.66
C GLY A 101 10.11 -16.74 17.15
N ALA A 102 11.04 -17.45 16.53
CA ALA A 102 12.29 -16.89 15.99
C ALA A 102 12.17 -16.39 14.54
N VAL A 103 11.02 -16.58 13.90
CA VAL A 103 10.71 -16.08 12.55
C VAL A 103 9.51 -15.14 12.61
N GLY A 104 9.41 -14.25 11.63
CA GLY A 104 8.30 -13.30 11.52
C GLY A 104 8.18 -12.70 10.13
N VAL A 105 7.06 -12.04 9.88
CA VAL A 105 6.71 -11.43 8.60
C VAL A 105 6.24 -10.00 8.82
N VAL A 106 6.72 -9.06 8.01
CA VAL A 106 6.21 -7.69 7.99
C VAL A 106 5.48 -7.47 6.66
N SER A 107 4.18 -7.22 6.75
CA SER A 107 3.33 -6.96 5.57
C SER A 107 3.27 -5.46 5.28
N SER A 108 2.60 -5.07 4.18
CA SER A 108 2.59 -3.70 3.70
C SER A 108 1.17 -3.24 3.37
N ALA A 109 0.77 -2.06 3.86
CA ALA A 109 -0.48 -1.42 3.45
C ALA A 109 -0.42 -0.86 2.00
N ARG A 110 0.72 -1.01 1.32
CA ARG A 110 0.88 -0.68 -0.11
C ARG A 110 0.66 -1.89 -1.03
N CYS A 111 0.60 -3.09 -0.45
CA CYS A 111 0.18 -4.33 -1.10
C CYS A 111 -1.34 -4.46 -1.05
N THR A 112 -1.90 -5.37 -1.84
CA THR A 112 -3.34 -5.62 -1.81
C THR A 112 -3.77 -6.36 -0.53
N ASN A 113 -5.07 -6.38 -0.26
CA ASN A 113 -5.61 -7.12 0.87
C ASN A 113 -5.42 -8.64 0.71
N GLU A 114 -5.45 -9.12 -0.52
CA GLU A 114 -5.22 -10.54 -0.87
C GLU A 114 -3.77 -10.93 -0.58
N GLU A 115 -2.80 -10.09 -0.95
CA GLU A 115 -1.38 -10.31 -0.65
C GLU A 115 -1.13 -10.29 0.87
N ASN A 116 -1.74 -9.35 1.59
CA ASN A 116 -1.66 -9.29 3.05
C ASN A 116 -2.33 -10.53 3.70
N PHE A 117 -3.43 -11.02 3.14
CA PHE A 117 -4.08 -12.25 3.58
C PHE A 117 -3.19 -13.48 3.35
N LEU A 118 -2.53 -13.56 2.20
CA LEU A 118 -1.59 -14.64 1.88
C LEU A 118 -0.38 -14.61 2.81
N LEU A 119 0.19 -13.42 3.09
CA LEU A 119 1.33 -13.27 4.00
C LEU A 119 0.99 -13.68 5.43
N GLN A 120 -0.16 -13.24 5.96
CA GLN A 120 -0.56 -13.64 7.31
C GLN A 120 -0.86 -15.15 7.39
N LYS A 121 -1.42 -15.73 6.31
CA LYS A 121 -1.67 -17.17 6.22
C LYS A 121 -0.35 -17.94 6.17
N PHE A 122 0.63 -17.46 5.40
CA PHE A 122 1.97 -18.04 5.37
C PHE A 122 2.61 -18.02 6.76
N ALA A 123 2.58 -16.89 7.46
CA ALA A 123 3.12 -16.79 8.82
C ALA A 123 2.44 -17.78 9.79
N ARG A 124 1.10 -17.80 9.81
CA ARG A 124 0.36 -18.59 10.80
C ARG A 124 0.31 -20.08 10.49
N VAL A 125 0.15 -20.45 9.22
CA VAL A 125 -0.07 -21.85 8.80
C VAL A 125 1.24 -22.54 8.42
N VAL A 126 2.14 -21.84 7.71
CA VAL A 126 3.37 -22.46 7.19
C VAL A 126 4.53 -22.29 8.17
N LEU A 127 4.71 -21.09 8.71
CA LEU A 127 5.77 -20.82 9.69
C LEU A 127 5.37 -21.18 11.13
N GLY A 128 4.06 -21.30 11.40
CA GLY A 128 3.53 -21.61 12.73
C GLY A 128 3.70 -20.48 13.74
N THR A 129 3.78 -19.22 13.28
CA THR A 129 4.04 -18.05 14.12
C THR A 129 2.94 -17.00 14.02
N ASN A 130 2.70 -16.30 15.13
CA ASN A 130 1.87 -15.08 15.16
C ASN A 130 2.70 -13.80 15.07
N ASN A 131 4.02 -13.92 14.84
CA ASN A 131 4.90 -12.78 14.58
C ASN A 131 4.63 -12.21 13.18
N VAL A 132 3.50 -11.53 13.03
CA VAL A 132 3.10 -10.82 11.83
C VAL A 132 2.69 -9.41 12.21
N ASP A 133 3.28 -8.41 11.56
CA ASP A 133 2.94 -7.00 11.78
C ASP A 133 2.99 -6.21 10.46
N ASN A 134 2.57 -4.95 10.48
CA ASN A 134 2.63 -4.06 9.32
C ASN A 134 2.76 -2.58 9.72
N CYS A 135 2.83 -1.69 8.73
CA CYS A 135 3.02 -0.25 8.94
C CYS A 135 1.92 0.44 9.78
N ALA A 136 0.72 -0.14 9.92
CA ALA A 136 -0.32 0.40 10.77
C ALA A 136 0.08 0.45 12.25
N ARG A 137 1.01 -0.42 12.69
CA ARG A 137 1.57 -0.42 14.05
C ARG A 137 2.04 0.97 14.47
N VAL A 138 2.81 1.62 13.61
CA VAL A 138 3.41 2.93 13.88
C VAL A 138 2.53 4.10 13.46
N CYS A 139 1.45 3.84 12.71
CA CYS A 139 0.63 4.88 12.11
C CYS A 139 -0.66 5.12 12.90
N HIS A 140 -1.54 4.12 13.00
CA HIS A 140 -2.89 4.29 13.56
C HIS A 140 -3.29 3.20 14.55
N SER A 141 -2.33 2.43 15.09
CA SER A 141 -2.64 1.42 16.11
C SER A 141 -3.33 1.97 17.38
N PRO A 142 -3.00 3.18 17.90
CA PRO A 142 -3.74 3.75 19.02
C PRO A 142 -5.18 4.10 18.67
N SER A 143 -5.43 4.61 17.45
CA SER A 143 -6.77 4.94 16.97
C SER A 143 -7.64 3.68 16.85
N ALA A 144 -7.10 2.61 16.26
CA ALA A 144 -7.81 1.34 16.14
C ALA A 144 -8.16 0.74 17.51
N PHE A 145 -7.25 0.83 18.48
CA PHE A 145 -7.50 0.40 19.85
C PHE A 145 -8.58 1.24 20.54
N ALA A 146 -8.42 2.57 20.57
CA ALA A 146 -9.33 3.47 21.27
C ALA A 146 -10.75 3.44 20.70
N LEU A 147 -10.91 3.42 19.37
CA LEU A 147 -12.22 3.29 18.74
C LEU A 147 -12.82 1.89 18.94
N GLY A 148 -11.99 0.85 18.97
CA GLY A 148 -12.40 -0.51 19.33
C GLY A 148 -13.02 -0.56 20.73
N GLU A 149 -12.36 0.03 21.73
CA GLU A 149 -12.86 0.10 23.11
C GLU A 149 -14.11 0.97 23.24
N ALA A 150 -14.15 2.12 22.55
CA ALA A 150 -15.23 3.09 22.72
C ALA A 150 -16.49 2.77 21.88
N LEU A 151 -16.32 2.23 20.67
CA LEU A 151 -17.39 2.07 19.67
C LEU A 151 -17.54 0.63 19.15
N GLY A 152 -16.68 -0.30 19.57
CA GLY A 152 -16.68 -1.69 19.09
C GLY A 152 -16.05 -1.88 17.71
N THR A 153 -15.49 -0.84 17.09
CA THR A 153 -14.84 -0.92 15.77
C THR A 153 -13.58 -0.05 15.71
N GLY A 154 -12.49 -0.59 15.18
CA GLY A 154 -11.22 0.13 15.00
C GLY A 154 -11.13 0.94 13.70
N ALA A 155 -12.26 1.31 13.10
CA ALA A 155 -12.36 1.94 11.79
C ALA A 155 -13.03 3.32 11.83
N THR A 156 -13.01 4.03 10.69
CA THR A 156 -13.72 5.31 10.53
C THR A 156 -15.23 5.15 10.76
N THR A 157 -15.86 6.19 11.29
CA THR A 157 -17.30 6.25 11.60
C THR A 157 -18.12 6.97 10.55
N SER A 158 -17.47 7.59 9.56
CA SER A 158 -18.10 8.41 8.53
C SER A 158 -17.47 8.19 7.16
N SER A 159 -18.17 8.67 6.13
CA SER A 159 -17.69 8.73 4.75
C SER A 159 -16.96 10.06 4.47
N LEU A 160 -16.27 10.14 3.33
CA LEU A 160 -15.68 11.41 2.88
C LEU A 160 -16.75 12.43 2.46
N ASP A 161 -17.95 11.98 2.12
CA ASP A 161 -19.06 12.84 1.69
C ASP A 161 -19.70 13.62 2.83
N ASP A 162 -19.48 13.18 4.07
CA ASP A 162 -19.98 13.88 5.25
C ASP A 162 -19.29 15.24 5.46
N VAL A 163 -18.15 15.48 4.80
CA VAL A 163 -17.48 16.80 4.79
C VAL A 163 -18.39 17.88 4.19
N GLU A 164 -19.10 17.58 3.10
CA GLU A 164 -19.98 18.54 2.42
C GLU A 164 -21.29 18.79 3.18
N ARG A 165 -21.64 17.89 4.09
CA ARG A 165 -22.83 17.99 4.94
C ARG A 165 -22.54 18.65 6.29
N SER A 166 -21.27 18.79 6.63
CA SER A 166 -20.82 19.31 7.92
C SER A 166 -20.87 20.84 7.94
N ARG A 167 -21.38 21.41 9.04
CA ARG A 167 -21.36 22.87 9.29
C ARG A 167 -20.15 23.34 10.08
N LEU A 168 -19.42 22.38 10.67
CA LEU A 168 -18.23 22.61 11.46
C LEU A 168 -17.29 21.41 11.28
N LEU A 169 -16.03 21.68 11.03
CA LEU A 169 -14.97 20.68 10.95
C LEU A 169 -13.92 20.98 12.03
N MET A 170 -13.72 20.04 12.95
CA MET A 170 -12.64 20.09 13.94
C MET A 170 -11.51 19.18 13.48
N ILE A 171 -10.33 19.75 13.24
CA ILE A 171 -9.15 19.02 12.75
C ILE A 171 -8.09 18.99 13.86
N VAL A 172 -7.72 17.79 14.32
CA VAL A 172 -6.72 17.59 15.38
C VAL A 172 -5.57 16.75 14.83
N GLY A 173 -4.35 17.30 14.87
CA GLY A 173 -3.14 16.55 14.51
C GLY A 173 -3.05 16.09 13.05
N ALA A 174 -3.72 16.78 12.11
CA ALA A 174 -3.73 16.42 10.69
C ALA A 174 -3.43 17.60 9.77
N ASN A 175 -2.82 17.32 8.61
CA ASN A 175 -2.56 18.27 7.53
C ASN A 175 -3.17 17.75 6.22
N PRO A 176 -4.49 17.89 6.00
CA PRO A 176 -5.18 17.27 4.88
C PRO A 176 -4.81 17.87 3.53
N THR A 177 -4.35 19.12 3.45
CA THR A 177 -3.94 19.74 2.17
C THR A 177 -2.69 19.09 1.58
N GLU A 178 -1.83 18.49 2.40
CA GLU A 178 -0.61 17.82 1.97
C GLU A 178 -0.73 16.28 1.98
N ALA A 179 -1.24 15.73 3.09
CA ALA A 179 -1.31 14.28 3.29
C ALA A 179 -2.48 13.64 2.53
N HIS A 180 -3.60 14.34 2.41
CA HIS A 180 -4.83 13.87 1.76
C HIS A 180 -5.43 14.94 0.82
N PRO A 181 -4.70 15.42 -0.22
CA PRO A 181 -5.01 16.70 -0.86
C PRO A 181 -6.40 16.79 -1.51
N VAL A 182 -6.96 15.67 -1.97
CA VAL A 182 -8.33 15.62 -2.50
C VAL A 182 -9.36 15.90 -1.41
N LEU A 183 -9.20 15.30 -0.22
CA LEU A 183 -10.00 15.63 0.96
C LEU A 183 -9.75 17.08 1.41
N GLY A 184 -8.49 17.51 1.46
CA GLY A 184 -8.13 18.90 1.81
C GLY A 184 -8.69 19.95 0.83
N ALA A 185 -8.96 19.57 -0.42
CA ALA A 185 -9.67 20.43 -1.36
C ALA A 185 -11.17 20.49 -1.06
N ARG A 186 -11.83 19.35 -0.79
CA ARG A 186 -13.26 19.30 -0.42
C ARG A 186 -13.54 20.10 0.85
N ILE A 187 -12.66 20.02 1.85
CA ILE A 187 -12.75 20.83 3.09
C ILE A 187 -12.77 22.34 2.80
N ARG A 188 -12.11 22.81 1.74
CA ARG A 188 -12.04 24.23 1.38
C ARG A 188 -13.15 24.70 0.45
N GLN A 189 -13.98 23.78 -0.04
CA GLN A 189 -15.08 24.07 -0.97
C GLN A 189 -16.43 24.29 -0.26
N GLY A 190 -16.56 23.82 0.98
CA GLY A 190 -17.70 24.14 1.86
C GLY A 190 -17.50 25.48 2.57
#